data_AF-A0A521L007-F1
#
_entry.id   AF-A0A521L007-F1
#
_cell.length_a   1.000
_cell.length_b   1.000
_cell.length_c   1.000
_cell.angle_alpha   90.00
_cell.angle_beta   90.00
_cell.angle_gamma   90.00
#
_symmetry.space_group_name_H-M   'P 1'
#
loop_
_entity.id
_entity.type
_entity.pdbx_description
1 polymer ?
#
loop_
_entity_poly.entity_id
_entity_poly.type
_entity_poly.pdbx_seq_one_letter_code
_entity_poly.pdbx_strand_id
1 'polypeptide(L)'
;MARLATSLPAVYPFARAKGSAHGIAFVSDFLPHPFWNFSLELYAGEGVAEACLDLQDRRGCDVNVLLFCCWLGASGRPTLTADRLRSILKASEAWQSDVVKKLREMRRLLKDRPWPGALPETVDAVRRRVADAELAAEHAEQLKLASLYAPPADRDRPPEKRLRAAVGNLGVYAVCLGVVPDEKDRKAVAALMRATFPGLAPAEITESVGLAAPA
;
A
#
# COMPACT_ATOMS: atom_id res chain seq x y z
N MET A 1 14.96 -36.34 -4.62
CA MET A 1 13.58 -35.83 -4.43
C MET A 1 13.59 -34.76 -3.35
N ALA A 2 13.53 -33.49 -3.73
CA ALA A 2 13.08 -32.38 -2.89
C ALA A 2 12.77 -31.21 -3.82
N ARG A 3 11.64 -30.54 -3.55
CA ARG A 3 10.82 -29.78 -4.48
C ARG A 3 11.48 -28.46 -4.91
N LEU A 4 11.49 -28.22 -6.23
CA LEU A 4 11.54 -26.89 -6.83
C LEU A 4 10.34 -26.09 -6.31
N ALA A 5 10.60 -25.01 -5.56
CA ALA A 5 9.59 -24.04 -5.20
C ALA A 5 9.26 -23.18 -6.42
N THR A 6 8.41 -23.70 -7.30
CA THR A 6 7.72 -22.93 -8.32
C THR A 6 6.60 -22.12 -7.68
N SER A 7 6.84 -20.83 -7.43
CA SER A 7 5.85 -19.75 -7.56
C SER A 7 6.43 -18.40 -7.13
N LEU A 8 7.06 -17.70 -8.07
CA LEU A 8 7.04 -16.24 -8.08
C LEU A 8 6.73 -15.80 -9.51
N PRO A 9 5.52 -15.30 -9.77
CA PRO A 9 5.40 -14.28 -10.80
C PRO A 9 4.58 -13.08 -10.34
N ALA A 10 5.00 -11.91 -10.84
CA ALA A 10 4.25 -10.65 -10.95
C ALA A 10 4.31 -9.63 -9.79
N VAL A 11 5.50 -9.10 -9.48
CA VAL A 11 5.59 -7.77 -8.80
C VAL A 11 5.95 -6.63 -9.76
N TYR A 12 6.44 -6.89 -11.00
CA TYR A 12 6.73 -5.82 -11.97
C TYR A 12 6.49 -6.24 -13.43
N PRO A 13 5.35 -5.93 -14.06
CA PRO A 13 5.17 -6.10 -15.50
C PRO A 13 5.80 -4.97 -16.34
N PHE A 14 6.27 -3.88 -15.72
CA PHE A 14 6.75 -2.66 -16.41
C PHE A 14 8.26 -2.49 -16.50
N ALA A 15 9.00 -3.54 -16.21
CA ALA A 15 10.41 -3.56 -16.51
C ALA A 15 10.53 -3.70 -18.05
N ARG A 16 10.54 -2.58 -18.79
CA ARG A 16 10.80 -2.61 -20.23
C ARG A 16 12.29 -2.89 -20.42
N ALA A 17 12.59 -4.03 -21.05
CA ALA A 17 13.93 -4.28 -21.56
C ALA A 17 14.22 -3.28 -22.70
N LYS A 18 15.13 -2.32 -22.47
CA LYS A 18 15.77 -1.61 -23.57
C LYS A 18 17.09 -2.32 -23.89
N GLY A 19 17.16 -2.92 -25.07
CA GLY A 19 18.40 -3.47 -25.60
C GLY A 19 19.35 -2.37 -26.05
N SER A 20 20.51 -2.30 -25.42
CA SER A 20 21.76 -1.94 -26.09
C SER A 20 22.68 -3.15 -25.97
N ALA A 21 23.68 -3.27 -26.85
CA ALA A 21 24.56 -4.43 -26.97
C ALA A 21 25.37 -4.81 -25.70
N HIS A 22 25.12 -4.18 -24.55
CA HIS A 22 25.82 -4.34 -23.28
C HIS A 22 24.85 -4.39 -22.08
N GLY A 23 23.88 -5.30 -22.09
CA GLY A 23 23.06 -5.64 -20.92
C GLY A 23 21.65 -5.05 -20.91
N ILE A 24 20.70 -5.86 -20.45
CA ILE A 24 19.29 -5.46 -20.29
C ILE A 24 19.20 -4.62 -19.01
N ALA A 25 19.08 -3.30 -19.17
CA ALA A 25 18.69 -2.42 -18.07
C ALA A 25 17.15 -2.38 -18.00
N PHE A 26 16.60 -2.82 -16.88
CA PHE A 26 15.19 -2.66 -16.58
C PHE A 26 14.95 -1.23 -16.09
N VAL A 27 14.35 -0.39 -16.92
CA VAL A 27 13.95 0.96 -16.55
C VAL A 27 12.49 0.92 -16.14
N SER A 28 12.18 1.37 -14.93
CA SER A 28 10.80 1.57 -14.50
C SER A 28 10.21 2.77 -15.24
N ASP A 29 9.00 2.62 -15.77
CA ASP A 29 8.25 3.74 -16.38
C ASP A 29 7.72 4.73 -15.32
N PHE A 30 7.93 4.47 -14.03
CA PHE A 30 7.48 5.32 -12.93
C PHE A 30 8.56 6.30 -12.45
N LEU A 31 8.16 7.54 -12.19
CA LEU A 31 9.04 8.53 -11.55
C LEU A 31 9.47 8.01 -10.17
N PRO A 32 10.78 7.98 -9.86
CA PRO A 32 11.27 7.52 -8.57
C PRO A 32 10.80 8.47 -7.48
N HIS A 33 10.24 7.91 -6.40
CA HIS A 33 9.80 8.70 -5.25
C HIS A 33 9.98 7.89 -3.96
N PRO A 34 10.50 8.48 -2.86
CA PRO A 34 10.75 7.74 -1.62
C PRO A 34 9.52 7.07 -1.02
N PHE A 35 8.33 7.66 -1.20
CA PHE A 35 7.08 7.04 -0.77
C PHE A 35 6.73 5.82 -1.62
N TRP A 36 6.86 5.90 -2.95
CA TRP A 36 6.55 4.79 -3.84
C TRP A 36 7.45 3.57 -3.57
N ASN A 37 8.76 3.80 -3.46
CA ASN A 37 9.71 2.73 -3.17
C ASN A 37 9.39 2.07 -1.82
N PHE A 38 9.10 2.87 -0.79
CA PHE A 38 8.68 2.37 0.51
C PHE A 38 7.39 1.55 0.42
N SER A 39 6.38 2.03 -0.30
CA SER A 39 5.11 1.33 -0.49
C SER A 39 5.30 -0.05 -1.13
N LEU A 40 6.16 -0.15 -2.14
CA LEU A 40 6.47 -1.41 -2.81
C LEU A 40 7.17 -2.39 -1.87
N GLU A 41 8.18 -1.94 -1.13
CA GLU A 41 8.91 -2.76 -0.15
C GLU A 41 7.99 -3.23 0.98
N LEU A 42 7.20 -2.31 1.54
CA LEU A 42 6.26 -2.62 2.61
C LEU A 42 5.19 -3.61 2.14
N TYR A 43 4.59 -3.37 0.97
CA TYR A 43 3.51 -4.23 0.46
C TYR A 43 3.97 -5.65 0.13
N ALA A 44 5.24 -5.83 -0.24
CA ALA A 44 5.87 -7.14 -0.43
C ALA A 44 6.20 -7.85 0.90
N GLY A 45 6.08 -7.17 2.04
CA GLY A 45 6.31 -7.73 3.37
C GLY A 45 5.28 -8.79 3.77
N GLU A 46 5.70 -9.74 4.59
CA GLU A 46 4.85 -10.85 5.06
C GLU A 46 3.59 -10.33 5.77
N GLY A 47 2.42 -10.79 5.30
CA GLY A 47 1.12 -10.47 5.89
C GLY A 47 0.60 -9.06 5.58
N VAL A 48 1.36 -8.21 4.87
CA VAL A 48 0.96 -6.83 4.58
C VAL A 48 -0.15 -6.77 3.55
N ALA A 49 -0.03 -7.52 2.46
CA ALA A 49 -1.05 -7.56 1.42
C ALA A 49 -2.40 -8.06 1.99
N GLU A 50 -2.37 -9.13 2.79
CA GLU A 50 -3.54 -9.68 3.47
C GLU A 50 -4.16 -8.66 4.45
N ALA A 51 -3.34 -7.96 5.24
CA ALA A 51 -3.81 -6.94 6.17
C ALA A 51 -4.46 -5.74 5.45
N CYS A 52 -3.84 -5.26 4.36
CA CYS A 52 -4.37 -4.19 3.53
C CYS A 52 -5.71 -4.58 2.90
N LEU A 53 -5.80 -5.79 2.33
CA LEU A 53 -7.04 -6.30 1.73
C LEU A 53 -8.15 -6.48 2.77
N ASP A 54 -7.84 -7.02 3.95
CA ASP A 54 -8.83 -7.18 5.02
C ASP A 54 -9.38 -5.83 5.51
N LEU A 55 -8.52 -4.83 5.70
CA LEU A 55 -8.93 -3.48 6.07
C LEU A 55 -9.74 -2.81 4.95
N GLN A 56 -9.33 -2.99 3.69
CA GLN A 56 -10.05 -2.47 2.53
C GLN A 56 -11.46 -3.07 2.45
N ASP A 57 -11.59 -4.39 2.53
CA ASP A 57 -12.86 -5.07 2.32
C ASP A 57 -13.83 -4.88 3.50
N ARG A 58 -13.33 -4.88 4.76
CA ARG A 58 -14.20 -4.73 5.95
C ARG A 58 -14.49 -3.30 6.32
N ARG A 59 -13.54 -2.37 6.10
CA ARG A 59 -13.64 -0.97 6.58
C ARG A 59 -13.70 0.04 5.45
N GLY A 60 -13.56 -0.38 4.20
CA GLY A 60 -13.49 0.55 3.05
C GLY A 60 -12.20 1.36 3.02
N CYS A 61 -11.15 0.91 3.72
CA CYS A 61 -9.87 1.61 3.73
C CYS A 61 -9.26 1.69 2.33
N ASP A 62 -8.79 2.88 1.96
CA ASP A 62 -7.87 3.04 0.84
C ASP A 62 -6.45 2.58 1.20
N VAL A 63 -5.91 1.63 0.44
CA VAL A 63 -4.57 1.05 0.63
C VAL A 63 -3.46 2.08 0.44
N ASN A 64 -3.57 3.00 -0.53
CA ASN A 64 -2.57 4.05 -0.73
C ASN A 64 -2.50 4.98 0.49
N VAL A 65 -3.64 5.24 1.13
CA VAL A 65 -3.69 6.03 2.38
C VAL A 65 -3.13 5.26 3.57
N LEU A 66 -3.39 3.95 3.68
CA LEU A 66 -2.76 3.10 4.72
C LEU A 66 -1.23 3.15 4.61
N LEU A 67 -0.70 2.92 3.41
CA LEU A 67 0.74 2.96 3.14
C LEU A 67 1.32 4.36 3.37
N PHE A 68 0.58 5.42 3.03
CA PHE A 68 0.98 6.80 3.31
C PHE A 68 1.12 7.09 4.80
N CYS A 69 0.17 6.61 5.61
CA CYS A 69 0.23 6.73 7.07
C CYS A 69 1.46 6.03 7.66
N CYS A 70 1.76 4.82 7.18
CA CYS A 70 2.97 4.08 7.54
C CYS A 70 4.24 4.82 7.13
N TRP A 71 4.30 5.31 5.88
CA TRP A 71 5.46 6.02 5.35
C TRP A 71 5.79 7.30 6.13
N LEU A 72 4.78 8.09 6.50
CA LEU A 72 4.98 9.29 7.32
C LEU A 72 5.65 8.95 8.66
N GLY A 73 5.13 7.95 9.39
CA GLY A 73 5.74 7.53 10.65
C GLY A 73 7.12 6.91 10.46
N ALA A 74 7.28 6.02 9.48
CA ALA A 74 8.56 5.39 9.13
C ALA A 74 9.63 6.40 8.72
N SER A 75 9.25 7.55 8.18
CA SER A 75 10.19 8.61 7.79
C SER A 75 10.43 9.66 8.88
N GLY A 76 9.90 9.48 10.09
CA GLY A 76 10.13 10.41 11.21
C GLY A 76 9.17 11.58 11.28
N ARG A 77 8.26 11.71 10.31
CA ARG A 77 7.36 12.85 10.20
C ARG A 77 6.35 12.86 11.35
N PRO A 78 5.87 14.05 11.75
CA PRO A 78 4.90 14.15 12.82
C PRO A 78 3.57 13.48 12.46
N THR A 79 2.87 13.01 13.49
CA THR A 79 1.51 12.45 13.36
C THR A 79 0.58 13.47 12.71
N LEU A 80 -0.24 13.02 11.78
CA LEU A 80 -1.27 13.82 11.13
C LEU A 80 -2.32 14.30 12.14
N THR A 81 -2.85 15.48 11.93
CA THR A 81 -4.12 15.88 12.54
C THR A 81 -5.28 15.35 11.70
N ALA A 82 -6.46 15.17 12.30
CA ALA A 82 -7.65 14.73 11.57
C ALA A 82 -8.05 15.73 10.47
N ASP A 83 -7.91 17.05 10.71
CA ASP A 83 -8.18 18.06 9.69
C ASP A 83 -7.21 17.99 8.51
N ARG A 84 -5.92 17.74 8.79
CA ARG A 84 -4.92 17.56 7.74
C ARG A 84 -5.26 16.33 6.90
N LEU A 85 -5.55 15.20 7.52
CA LEU A 85 -5.88 13.98 6.78
C LEU A 85 -7.18 14.12 6.00
N ARG A 86 -8.24 14.72 6.56
CA ARG A 86 -9.48 15.03 5.81
C ARG A 86 -9.21 15.89 4.57
N SER A 87 -8.34 16.88 4.69
CA SER A 87 -7.96 17.73 3.55
C SER A 87 -7.22 16.94 2.45
N ILE A 88 -6.34 16.02 2.85
CA ILE A 88 -5.62 15.13 1.93
C ILE A 88 -6.59 14.17 1.23
N LEU A 89 -7.48 13.51 2.01
CA LEU A 89 -8.49 12.59 1.47
C LEU A 89 -9.40 13.28 0.46
N LYS A 90 -9.92 14.47 0.80
CA LYS A 90 -10.76 15.27 -0.11
C LYS A 90 -10.02 15.65 -1.40
N ALA A 91 -8.73 15.96 -1.32
CA ALA A 91 -7.94 16.32 -2.49
C ALA A 91 -7.57 15.11 -3.37
N SER A 92 -7.64 13.87 -2.85
CA SER A 92 -7.41 12.64 -3.61
C SER A 92 -8.72 12.00 -4.11
N GLU A 93 -9.85 12.34 -3.50
CA GLU A 93 -11.14 11.66 -3.68
C GLU A 93 -11.55 11.53 -5.15
N ALA A 94 -11.50 12.61 -5.93
CA ALA A 94 -11.91 12.58 -7.33
C ALA A 94 -11.02 11.65 -8.19
N TRP A 95 -9.70 11.66 -7.97
CA TRP A 95 -8.80 10.75 -8.69
C TRP A 95 -9.05 9.31 -8.30
N GLN A 96 -9.24 9.07 -7.01
CA GLN A 96 -9.52 7.76 -6.46
C GLN A 96 -10.83 7.18 -6.98
N SER A 97 -11.91 7.97 -6.99
CA SER A 97 -13.23 7.55 -7.45
C SER A 97 -13.32 7.40 -8.96
N ASP A 98 -12.75 8.35 -9.71
CA ASP A 98 -12.98 8.44 -11.14
C ASP A 98 -11.97 7.67 -11.96
N VAL A 99 -10.81 7.32 -11.38
CA VAL A 99 -9.73 6.62 -12.07
C VAL A 99 -9.42 5.28 -11.39
N VAL A 100 -8.92 5.30 -10.15
CA VAL A 100 -8.40 4.09 -9.48
C VAL A 100 -9.51 3.05 -9.28
N LYS A 101 -10.65 3.44 -8.69
CA LYS A 101 -11.78 2.53 -8.46
C LYS A 101 -12.32 1.93 -9.75
N LYS A 102 -12.50 2.74 -10.80
CA LYS A 102 -13.02 2.25 -12.09
C LYS A 102 -12.08 1.26 -12.76
N LEU A 103 -10.76 1.50 -12.72
CA LEU A 103 -9.77 0.55 -13.22
C LEU A 103 -9.81 -0.76 -12.44
N ARG A 104 -9.92 -0.69 -11.11
CA ARG A 104 -10.03 -1.87 -10.24
C ARG A 104 -11.30 -2.67 -10.50
N GLU A 105 -12.44 -1.99 -10.65
CA GLU A 105 -13.72 -2.60 -11.02
C GLU A 105 -13.61 -3.31 -12.38
N MET A 106 -13.02 -2.67 -13.38
CA MET A 106 -12.79 -3.28 -14.69
C MET A 106 -11.86 -4.50 -14.60
N ARG A 107 -10.78 -4.42 -13.81
CA ARG A 107 -9.88 -5.57 -13.59
C ARG A 107 -10.61 -6.75 -12.94
N ARG A 108 -11.44 -6.49 -11.93
CA ARG A 108 -12.27 -7.51 -11.25
C ARG A 108 -13.30 -8.11 -12.21
N LEU A 109 -14.02 -7.26 -12.96
CA LEU A 109 -14.99 -7.69 -13.97
C LEU A 109 -14.38 -8.63 -15.01
N LEU A 110 -13.18 -8.30 -15.51
CA LEU A 110 -12.44 -9.13 -16.47
C LEU A 110 -12.00 -10.47 -15.89
N LYS A 111 -11.76 -10.56 -14.57
CA LYS A 111 -11.35 -11.79 -13.87
C LYS A 111 -12.54 -12.68 -13.53
N ASP A 112 -13.62 -12.10 -13.02
CA ASP A 112 -14.65 -12.85 -12.28
C ASP A 112 -15.85 -13.24 -13.17
N ARG A 113 -15.94 -12.70 -14.39
CA ARG A 113 -17.04 -12.98 -15.33
C ARG A 113 -16.55 -13.80 -16.53
N PRO A 114 -17.32 -14.79 -17.02
CA PRO A 114 -17.05 -15.42 -18.32
C PRO A 114 -17.35 -14.44 -19.48
N TRP A 115 -16.56 -14.54 -20.55
CA TRP A 115 -16.69 -13.71 -21.76
C TRP A 115 -16.96 -14.58 -22.99
N PRO A 116 -18.21 -15.03 -23.21
CA PRO A 116 -18.56 -15.87 -24.35
C PRO A 116 -18.17 -15.18 -25.67
N GLY A 117 -17.50 -15.92 -26.55
CA GLY A 117 -17.03 -15.42 -27.85
C GLY A 117 -15.67 -14.72 -27.85
N ALA A 118 -15.05 -14.52 -26.68
CA ALA A 118 -13.66 -14.07 -26.58
C ALA A 118 -12.72 -15.23 -26.25
N LEU A 119 -11.51 -15.23 -26.82
CA LEU A 119 -10.47 -16.20 -26.46
C LEU A 119 -9.91 -15.87 -25.05
N PRO A 120 -9.74 -16.85 -24.15
CA PRO A 120 -9.24 -16.61 -22.79
C PRO A 120 -7.95 -15.79 -22.74
N GLU A 121 -7.00 -16.05 -23.65
CA GLU A 121 -5.71 -15.37 -23.72
C GLU A 121 -5.86 -13.89 -24.08
N THR A 122 -6.87 -13.55 -24.90
CA THR A 122 -7.16 -12.16 -25.27
C THR A 122 -7.77 -11.39 -24.11
N VAL A 123 -8.67 -12.01 -23.35
CA VAL A 123 -9.24 -11.42 -22.12
C VAL A 123 -8.15 -11.20 -21.08
N ASP A 124 -7.27 -12.19 -20.89
CA ASP A 124 -6.12 -12.06 -19.99
C ASP A 124 -5.17 -10.94 -20.42
N ALA A 125 -4.94 -10.77 -21.72
CA ALA A 125 -4.11 -9.68 -22.24
C ALA A 125 -4.74 -8.30 -22.01
N VAL A 126 -6.07 -8.18 -22.04
CA VAL A 126 -6.77 -6.94 -21.64
C VAL A 126 -6.67 -6.73 -20.13
N ARG A 127 -6.92 -7.78 -19.33
CA ARG A 127 -6.84 -7.73 -17.87
C ARG A 127 -5.47 -7.26 -17.38
N ARG A 128 -4.38 -7.75 -17.99
CA ARG A 128 -3.01 -7.29 -17.70
C ARG A 128 -2.84 -5.79 -17.99
N ARG A 129 -3.30 -5.31 -19.15
CA ARG A 129 -3.23 -3.88 -19.51
C ARG A 129 -4.06 -2.99 -18.59
N VAL A 130 -5.20 -3.46 -18.08
CA VAL A 130 -6.00 -2.73 -17.09
C VAL A 130 -5.29 -2.71 -15.73
N ALA A 131 -4.71 -3.84 -15.30
CA ALA A 131 -3.92 -3.89 -14.07
C ALA A 131 -2.69 -2.96 -14.14
N ASP A 132 -2.08 -2.89 -15.31
CA ASP A 132 -0.97 -2.01 -15.64
C ASP A 132 -1.38 -0.53 -15.50
N ALA A 133 -2.54 -0.15 -16.05
CA ALA A 133 -3.10 1.19 -15.90
C ALA A 133 -3.52 1.50 -14.44
N GLU A 134 -4.07 0.52 -13.72
CA GLU A 134 -4.42 0.65 -12.30
C GLU A 134 -3.17 0.99 -11.47
N LEU A 135 -2.08 0.25 -11.67
CA LEU A 135 -0.81 0.49 -10.96
C LEU A 135 -0.25 1.89 -11.27
N ALA A 136 -0.35 2.34 -12.52
CA ALA A 136 0.08 3.69 -12.89
C ALA A 136 -0.79 4.79 -12.25
N ALA A 137 -2.09 4.55 -12.13
CA ALA A 137 -3.00 5.45 -11.43
C ALA A 137 -2.72 5.51 -9.92
N GLU A 138 -2.40 4.38 -9.30
CA GLU A 138 -1.98 4.29 -7.89
C GLU A 138 -0.65 5.00 -7.64
N HIS A 139 0.33 4.87 -8.55
CA HIS A 139 1.59 5.63 -8.48
C HIS A 139 1.34 7.14 -8.50
N ALA A 140 0.53 7.62 -9.46
CA ALA A 140 0.16 9.03 -9.53
C ALA A 140 -0.57 9.52 -8.28
N GLU A 141 -1.45 8.69 -7.70
CA GLU A 141 -2.12 9.00 -6.44
C GLU A 141 -1.11 9.14 -5.29
N GLN A 142 -0.17 8.21 -5.14
CA GLN A 142 0.85 8.30 -4.09
C GLN A 142 1.73 9.55 -4.22
N LEU A 143 2.12 9.93 -5.44
CA LEU A 143 2.82 11.19 -5.66
C LEU A 143 1.97 12.39 -5.25
N LYS A 144 0.67 12.37 -5.57
CA LYS A 144 -0.27 13.41 -5.15
C LYS A 144 -0.36 13.49 -3.62
N LEU A 145 -0.55 12.37 -2.92
CA LEU A 145 -0.59 12.32 -1.45
C LEU A 145 0.68 12.90 -0.83
N ALA A 146 1.85 12.49 -1.33
CA ALA A 146 3.13 13.01 -0.87
C ALA A 146 3.29 14.52 -1.11
N SER A 147 2.78 15.04 -2.23
CA SER A 147 2.82 16.48 -2.53
C SER A 147 1.91 17.32 -1.61
N LEU A 148 0.85 16.73 -1.06
CA LEU A 148 -0.12 17.44 -0.20
C LEU A 148 0.37 17.61 1.24
N TYR A 149 1.34 16.79 1.66
CA TYR A 149 1.92 16.86 3.00
C TYR A 149 3.36 16.36 3.03
N ALA A 150 4.30 17.29 3.01
CA ALA A 150 5.74 17.02 2.98
C ALA A 150 6.51 17.76 4.08
N PRO A 151 6.19 17.58 5.38
CA PRO A 151 7.06 18.07 6.43
C PRO A 151 8.44 17.39 6.31
N PRO A 152 9.51 18.01 6.86
CA PRO A 152 10.83 17.40 6.88
C PRO A 152 10.80 15.99 7.49
N ALA A 153 11.52 15.07 6.86
CA ALA A 153 11.77 13.75 7.43
C ALA A 153 12.80 13.87 8.56
N ASP A 154 12.70 12.98 9.55
CA ASP A 154 13.65 12.86 10.66
C ASP A 154 13.88 11.38 10.95
N ARG A 155 14.74 10.75 10.13
CA ARG A 155 14.99 9.31 10.22
C ARG A 155 15.77 8.93 11.49
N ASP A 156 16.44 9.89 12.10
CA ASP A 156 17.21 9.74 13.34
C ASP A 156 16.30 9.73 14.58
N ARG A 157 15.03 10.14 14.41
CA ARG A 157 14.01 9.99 15.44
C ARG A 157 13.94 8.53 15.92
N PRO A 158 13.94 8.28 17.24
CA PRO A 158 13.89 6.92 17.79
C PRO A 158 12.78 6.05 17.17
N PRO A 159 13.04 4.77 16.85
CA PRO A 159 12.09 3.87 16.20
C PRO A 159 10.74 3.78 16.92
N GLU A 160 10.70 3.86 18.25
CA GLU A 160 9.48 3.78 19.05
C GLU A 160 8.62 5.05 18.88
N LYS A 161 9.26 6.22 18.71
CA LYS A 161 8.57 7.47 18.41
C LYS A 161 8.01 7.45 16.98
N ARG A 162 8.75 6.86 16.04
CA ARG A 162 8.31 6.66 14.65
C ARG A 162 7.15 5.68 14.56
N LEU A 163 7.20 4.58 15.31
CA LEU A 163 6.12 3.60 15.47
C LEU A 163 4.86 4.28 16.01
N ARG A 164 4.97 5.04 17.11
CA ARG A 164 3.83 5.80 17.66
C ARG A 164 3.23 6.78 16.66
N ALA A 165 4.05 7.42 15.83
CA ALA A 165 3.56 8.30 14.78
C ALA A 165 2.80 7.53 13.68
N ALA A 166 3.33 6.37 13.24
CA ALA A 166 2.67 5.52 12.25
C ALA A 166 1.32 4.97 12.76
N VAL A 167 1.28 4.42 13.97
CA VAL A 167 0.03 3.96 14.61
C VAL A 167 -0.93 5.12 14.82
N GLY A 168 -0.42 6.28 15.28
CA GLY A 168 -1.22 7.50 15.42
C GLY A 168 -1.86 7.96 14.11
N ASN A 169 -1.13 7.92 12.99
CA ASN A 169 -1.66 8.24 11.67
C ASN A 169 -2.81 7.31 11.27
N LEU A 170 -2.66 6.01 11.50
CA LEU A 170 -3.71 5.02 11.23
C LEU A 170 -4.93 5.19 12.14
N GLY A 171 -4.71 5.57 13.41
CA GLY A 171 -5.79 5.94 14.33
C GLY A 171 -6.55 7.19 13.86
N VAL A 172 -5.84 8.22 13.40
CA VAL A 172 -6.43 9.42 12.80
C VAL A 172 -7.21 9.08 11.52
N TYR A 173 -6.71 8.12 10.74
CA TYR A 173 -7.44 7.63 9.57
C TYR A 173 -8.74 6.92 9.95
N ALA A 174 -8.72 6.04 10.95
CA ALA A 174 -9.94 5.41 11.46
C ALA A 174 -10.98 6.46 11.92
N VAL A 175 -10.53 7.53 12.60
CA VAL A 175 -11.39 8.67 12.98
C VAL A 175 -11.99 9.35 11.74
N CYS A 176 -11.20 9.56 10.67
CA CYS A 176 -11.70 10.15 9.43
C CYS A 176 -12.73 9.26 8.72
N LEU A 177 -12.62 7.94 8.86
CA LEU A 177 -13.60 6.97 8.34
C LEU A 177 -14.83 6.79 9.26
N GLY A 178 -14.85 7.41 10.44
CA GLY A 178 -15.91 7.20 11.43
C GLY A 178 -15.91 5.78 12.02
N VAL A 179 -14.76 5.09 11.99
CA VAL A 179 -14.60 3.71 12.46
C VAL A 179 -13.96 3.70 13.84
N VAL A 180 -14.51 2.89 14.74
CA VAL A 180 -13.86 2.51 16.00
C VAL A 180 -13.15 1.16 15.78
N PRO A 181 -11.80 1.10 15.84
CA PRO A 181 -11.07 -0.13 15.53
C PRO A 181 -11.37 -1.27 16.52
N ASP A 182 -11.69 -2.44 15.99
CA ASP A 182 -11.83 -3.67 16.77
C ASP A 182 -10.50 -4.44 16.87
N GLU A 183 -10.52 -5.60 17.53
CA GLU A 183 -9.31 -6.43 17.69
C GLU A 183 -8.75 -6.92 16.35
N LYS A 184 -9.61 -7.21 15.37
CA LYS A 184 -9.19 -7.68 14.06
C LYS A 184 -8.49 -6.56 13.29
N ASP A 185 -9.00 -5.33 13.37
CA ASP A 185 -8.35 -4.15 12.81
C ASP A 185 -6.98 -3.94 13.44
N ARG A 186 -6.87 -4.05 14.77
CA ARG A 186 -5.59 -3.92 15.48
C ARG A 186 -4.58 -4.99 15.07
N LYS A 187 -5.02 -6.24 14.83
CA LYS A 187 -4.15 -7.31 14.32
C LYS A 187 -3.63 -7.01 12.91
N ALA A 188 -4.47 -6.48 12.03
CA ALA A 188 -4.06 -6.03 10.69
C ALA A 188 -3.04 -4.87 10.78
N VAL A 189 -3.31 -3.87 11.63
CA VAL A 189 -2.35 -2.77 11.87
C VAL A 189 -1.03 -3.29 12.46
N ALA A 190 -1.05 -4.27 13.36
CA ALA A 190 0.18 -4.88 13.89
C ALA A 190 1.01 -5.57 12.80
N ALA A 191 0.37 -6.21 11.81
CA ALA A 191 1.09 -6.77 10.66
C ALA A 191 1.78 -5.67 9.82
N LEU A 192 1.08 -4.57 9.54
CA LEU A 192 1.68 -3.39 8.89
C LEU A 192 2.87 -2.84 9.67
N MET A 193 2.76 -2.73 10.99
CA MET A 193 3.82 -2.19 11.85
C MET A 193 5.01 -3.14 11.96
N ARG A 194 4.81 -4.46 12.00
CA ARG A 194 5.90 -5.46 11.95
C ARG A 194 6.73 -5.35 10.69
N ALA A 195 6.07 -5.22 9.54
CA ALA A 195 6.77 -5.02 8.28
C ALA A 195 7.42 -3.63 8.16
N THR A 196 6.81 -2.59 8.76
CA THR A 196 7.36 -1.23 8.76
C THR A 196 8.58 -1.06 9.69
N PHE A 197 8.61 -1.79 10.81
CA PHE A 197 9.63 -1.69 11.85
C PHE A 197 10.18 -3.07 12.23
N PRO A 198 10.89 -3.77 11.32
CA PRO A 198 11.37 -5.13 11.56
C PRO A 198 12.41 -5.26 12.68
N GLY A 199 13.00 -4.15 13.12
CA GLY A 199 13.95 -4.11 14.23
C GLY A 199 13.34 -3.95 15.63
N LEU A 200 12.02 -3.71 15.74
CA LEU A 200 11.32 -3.60 17.02
C LEU A 200 10.79 -4.95 17.48
N ALA A 201 10.71 -5.17 18.79
CA ALA A 201 10.23 -6.43 19.33
C ALA A 201 8.72 -6.61 19.02
N PRO A 202 8.24 -7.82 18.69
CA PRO A 202 6.83 -8.05 18.42
C PRO A 202 5.89 -7.64 19.56
N ALA A 203 6.35 -7.72 20.82
CA ALA A 203 5.60 -7.28 21.99
C ALA A 203 5.38 -5.76 22.00
N GLU A 204 6.42 -4.96 21.70
CA GLU A 204 6.33 -3.49 21.64
C GLU A 204 5.35 -3.04 20.55
N ILE A 205 5.36 -3.73 19.40
CA ILE A 205 4.41 -3.45 18.30
C ILE A 205 2.98 -3.79 18.74
N THR A 206 2.79 -4.94 19.37
CA THR A 206 1.47 -5.41 19.82
C THR A 206 0.88 -4.46 20.87
N GLU A 207 1.69 -4.03 21.84
CA GLU A 207 1.30 -3.03 22.84
C GLU A 207 0.97 -1.69 22.19
N SER A 208 1.79 -1.22 21.23
CA SER A 208 1.58 0.08 20.59
C SER A 208 0.24 0.21 19.86
N VAL A 209 -0.32 -0.91 19.39
CA VAL A 209 -1.63 -0.93 18.72
C VAL A 209 -2.78 -1.24 19.68
N GLY A 210 -2.53 -1.44 20.97
CA GLY A 210 -3.56 -1.73 21.98
C GLY A 210 -4.03 -3.19 21.98
N LEU A 211 -3.16 -4.13 21.61
CA LEU A 211 -3.40 -5.57 21.78
C LEU A 211 -2.71 -6.06 23.06
N ALA A 212 -3.29 -7.07 23.71
CA ALA A 212 -2.60 -7.77 24.79
C ALA A 212 -1.36 -8.48 24.23
N ALA A 213 -0.24 -8.40 24.94
CA ALA A 213 0.96 -9.14 24.56
C ALA A 213 0.64 -10.65 24.53
N PRO A 214 1.10 -11.41 23.53
CA PRO A 214 1.00 -12.86 23.57
C PRO A 214 1.72 -13.37 24.82
N ALA A 215 1.07 -14.27 25.56
CA ALA A 215 1.60 -14.91 26.76
C ALA A 215 2.81 -15.79 26.46
#